data_AF-A0A519KIW2-F1
#
_entry.id   AF-A0A519KIW2-F1
#
_cell.length_a   1.000
_cell.length_b   1.000
_cell.length_c   1.000
_cell.angle_alpha   90.00
_cell.angle_beta   90.00
_cell.angle_gamma   90.00
#
_symmetry.space_group_name_H-M   'P 1'
#
loop_
_entity.id
_entity.type
_entity.pdbx_description
1 polymer ?
#
loop_
_entity_poly.entity_id
_entity_poly.type
_entity_poly.pdbx_seq_one_letter_code
_entity_poly.pdbx_strand_id
1 'polypeptide(L)' 'MKNIVIIGCGQGIGLAAAKLLSGNNSVTGISRTETPEIGHLNIDFHQMDILSGDLEEISFPD' A
#
# COMPACT_ATOMS: atom_id res chain seq x y z
N MET A 1 5.05 2.43 -16.56
CA MET A 1 4.76 2.87 -15.19
C MET A 1 3.29 2.60 -14.96
N LYS A 2 2.93 1.89 -13.89
CA LYS A 2 1.54 1.58 -13.54
C LYS A 2 1.19 2.20 -12.18
N ASN A 3 -0.09 2.43 -11.96
CA ASN A 3 -0.65 2.70 -10.64
C ASN A 3 -1.14 1.36 -10.07
N ILE A 4 -0.67 0.98 -8.88
CA ILE A 4 -0.93 -0.32 -8.28
C ILE A 4 -1.45 -0.13 -6.87
N VAL A 5 -2.60 -0.72 -6.56
CA VAL A 5 -3.15 -0.77 -5.21
C VAL A 5 -2.88 -2.13 -4.61
N ILE A 6 -2.32 -2.17 -3.40
CA ILE A 6 -2.06 -3.40 -2.65
C ILE A 6 -2.76 -3.32 -1.29
N ILE A 7 -3.88 -4.04 -1.17
CA ILE A 7 -4.58 -4.22 0.12
C ILE A 7 -3.97 -5.43 0.83
N GLY A 8 -3.54 -5.23 2.08
CA GLY A 8 -2.82 -6.23 2.88
C GLY A 8 -1.30 -6.12 2.80
N CYS A 9 -0.74 -4.92 2.64
CA CYS A 9 0.72 -4.74 2.49
C CYS A 9 1.51 -4.57 3.80
N GLY A 10 0.87 -4.77 4.96
CA GLY A 10 1.51 -4.58 6.26
C GLY A 10 2.64 -5.56 6.58
N GLN A 11 2.56 -6.77 6.04
CA GLN A 11 3.48 -7.88 6.33
C GLN A 11 3.44 -8.95 5.24
N GLY A 12 4.37 -9.91 5.30
CA GLY A 12 4.36 -11.11 4.46
C GLY A 12 4.36 -10.82 2.96
N ILE A 13 3.49 -11.49 2.22
CA ILE A 13 3.45 -11.43 0.74
C ILE A 13 3.08 -10.03 0.25
N GLY A 14 2.15 -9.34 0.91
CA GLY A 14 1.75 -7.99 0.49
C GLY A 14 2.89 -6.97 0.64
N LEU A 15 3.66 -7.07 1.73
CA LEU A 15 4.85 -6.24 1.94
C LEU A 15 5.94 -6.55 0.90
N ALA A 16 6.20 -7.83 0.63
CA ALA A 16 7.17 -8.25 -0.38
C ALA A 16 6.77 -7.76 -1.78
N ALA A 17 5.47 -7.82 -2.12
CA ALA A 17 4.95 -7.31 -3.38
C ALA A 17 5.09 -5.79 -3.48
N ALA A 18 4.75 -5.05 -2.42
CA ALA A 18 4.91 -3.59 -2.38
C ALA A 18 6.36 -3.18 -2.63
N LYS A 19 7.32 -3.81 -1.95
CA LYS A 19 8.75 -3.57 -2.11
C LYS A 19 9.27 -3.83 -3.52
N LEU A 20 8.84 -4.92 -4.16
CA LEU A 20 9.24 -5.27 -5.52
C LEU A 20 8.65 -4.31 -6.55
N LEU A 21 7.38 -3.94 -6.39
CA LEU A 21 6.64 -3.17 -7.39
C LEU A 21 6.92 -1.67 -7.30
N SER A 22 7.23 -1.14 -6.10
CA SER A 22 7.54 0.27 -5.86
C SER A 22 8.82 0.75 -6.51
N GLY A 23 9.69 -0.16 -6.97
CA GLY A 23 10.93 0.19 -7.67
C GLY A 23 10.69 0.89 -9.01
N ASN A 24 9.59 0.58 -9.70
CA ASN A 24 9.32 1.07 -11.07
C ASN A 24 7.86 1.52 -11.29
N ASN A 25 7.02 1.49 -10.26
CA ASN A 25 5.59 1.81 -10.33
C ASN A 25 5.18 2.70 -9.16
N SER A 26 4.07 3.40 -9.32
CA SER A 26 3.39 4.07 -8.21
C SER A 26 2.57 3.03 -7.46
N VAL A 27 2.84 2.87 -6.16
CA VAL A 27 2.15 1.87 -5.33
C VAL A 27 1.44 2.58 -4.18
N THR A 28 0.14 2.37 -4.09
CA THR A 28 -0.69 2.73 -2.94
C THR A 28 -0.90 1.47 -2.09
N GLY A 29 -0.32 1.46 -0.89
CA GLY A 29 -0.43 0.36 0.05
C GLY A 29 -1.53 0.61 1.07
N ILE A 30 -2.36 -0.39 1.36
CA ILE A 30 -3.44 -0.29 2.35
C ILE A 30 -3.32 -1.46 3.32
N SER A 31 -3.25 -1.20 4.62
CA SER A 31 -3.19 -2.26 5.63
C SER A 31 -3.59 -1.76 7.01
N ARG A 32 -4.14 -2.63 7.86
CA ARG A 32 -4.42 -2.31 9.27
C ARG A 32 -3.16 -2.12 10.08
N THR A 33 -2.15 -2.92 9.78
CA THR A 33 -0.87 -2.93 10.49
C THR A 33 0.20 -2.29 9.64
N GLU A 34 0.95 -1.37 10.22
CA GLU A 34 2.19 -0.84 9.68
C GLU A 34 3.38 -1.58 10.32
N THR A 35 4.40 -1.89 9.52
CA THR A 35 5.67 -2.41 10.01
C THR A 35 6.79 -1.42 9.72
N PRO A 36 7.88 -1.40 10.51
CA PRO A 36 8.98 -0.45 10.29
C PRO A 36 9.56 -0.47 8.88
N GLU A 37 9.48 -1.61 8.18
CA GLU A 37 9.98 -1.73 6.80
C GLU A 37 9.20 -0.84 5.82
N ILE A 38 7.90 -0.58 6.06
CA ILE A 38 7.05 0.27 5.21
C ILE A 38 7.58 1.70 5.16
N GLY A 39 8.06 2.25 6.28
CA GLY A 39 8.65 3.59 6.34
C GLY A 39 9.92 3.76 5.50
N HIS A 40 10.49 2.67 4.98
CA HIS A 40 11.63 2.68 4.07
C HIS A 40 11.25 2.38 2.61
N LEU A 41 9.98 2.12 2.31
CA LEU A 41 9.50 1.86 0.95
C LEU A 41 9.04 3.16 0.27
N ASN A 42 9.24 3.23 -1.04
CA ASN A 42 8.70 4.32 -1.87
C ASN A 42 7.24 4.02 -2.26
N ILE A 43 6.35 3.99 -1.26
CA ILE A 43 4.91 3.74 -1.46
C ILE A 43 4.09 4.81 -0.74
N ASP A 44 2.87 5.03 -1.23
CA ASP A 44 1.85 5.82 -0.53
C ASP A 44 1.05 4.88 0.39
N PHE A 45 1.36 4.89 1.69
CA PHE A 45 0.77 3.95 2.65
C PHE A 45 -0.39 4.56 3.43
N HIS A 46 -1.52 3.86 3.42
CA HIS A 46 -2.74 4.21 4.16
C HIS A 46 -3.03 3.13 5.20
N GLN A 47 -2.98 3.52 6.47
CA GLN A 47 -3.35 2.62 7.55
C GLN A 47 -4.88 2.55 7.68
N MET A 48 -5.49 1.43 7.28
CA MET A 48 -6.94 1.28 7.24
C MET A 48 -7.39 -0.17 7.42
N ASP A 49 -8.51 -0.37 8.13
CA ASP A 49 -9.29 -1.60 8.07
C ASP A 49 -10.30 -1.53 6.92
N ILE A 50 -10.12 -2.36 5.89
CA ILE A 50 -10.95 -2.33 4.69
C ILE A 50 -12.41 -2.75 4.94
N LEU A 51 -12.69 -3.39 6.08
CA LEU A 51 -14.05 -3.82 6.41
C LEU A 51 -14.88 -2.70 7.02
N SER A 52 -14.24 -1.67 7.57
CA SER A 52 -14.91 -0.56 8.27
C SER A 52 -14.50 0.83 7.79
N GLY A 53 -13.39 0.94 7.07
CA GLY A 53 -12.90 2.18 6.48
C GLY A 53 -13.53 2.45 5.13
N ASP A 54 -13.31 3.67 4.63
CA ASP A 54 -13.84 4.14 3.37
C ASP A 54 -12.71 4.34 2.34
N LEU A 55 -12.80 3.64 1.21
CA LEU A 55 -11.84 3.76 0.13
C LEU A 55 -11.94 5.10 -0.60
N GLU A 56 -13.07 5.80 -0.51
CA GLU A 56 -13.25 7.13 -1.12
C GLU A 56 -12.38 8.20 -0.44
N GLU A 57 -11.90 7.96 0.77
CA GLU A 57 -10.93 8.84 1.45
C GLU A 57 -9.53 8.80 0.80
N ILE A 58 -9.26 7.77 -0.02
CA ILE A 58 -7.98 7.61 -0.73
C ILE A 58 -8.13 8.17 -2.15
N SER A 59 -7.27 9.14 -2.49
CA SER A 59 -7.24 9.73 -3.83
C SER A 59 -6.47 8.84 -4.80
N PHE A 60 -7.19 8.03 -5.57
CA PHE A 60 -6.61 7.25 -6.67
C PHE A 60 -6.47 8.12 -7.93
N PRO A 61 -5.38 7.96 -8.69
CA PRO A 61 -5.25 8.62 -10.00
C PRO A 61 -6.23 8.02 -11.03
N ASP A 62 -6.71 8.86 -11.95
CA ASP A 62 -7.61 8.49 -13.06
C ASP A 62 -7.01 7.42 -14.01
#